data_AF-A0A9E8AUI6-F1
#
_entry.id   AF-A0A9E8AUI6-F1
#
_cell.length_a   1.000
_cell.length_b   1.000
_cell.length_c   1.000
_cell.angle_alpha   90.00
_cell.angle_beta   90.00
_cell.angle_gamma   90.00
#
_symmetry.space_group_name_H-M   'P 1'
#
loop_
_entity.id
_entity.type
_entity.pdbx_description
1 polymer ?
#
loop_
_entity_poly.entity_id
_entity_poly.type
_entity_poly.pdbx_seq_one_letter_code
_entity_poly.pdbx_strand_id
1 'polypeptide(L)'
;MSLGVGVEGHRHLVLEQALGLTLEDQLTIYRVQFPVMRQYDAETFYDQTGRIVFTPSKGLVGVGLPRKASKKELTEGVSYYIDAPARKEDGIALGWEDIQHMQEGSVYKTYLDDTLPGGPVERTVEYKAPFFRPDREEDYRVAWEVYGNQPN
;
A
#
# COMPACT_ATOMS: atom_id res chain seq x y z
N MET A 1 20.31 -3.71 4.50
CA MET A 1 19.53 -2.59 5.05
C MET A 1 18.09 -3.05 5.10
N SER A 2 17.49 -2.99 6.30
CA SER A 2 16.33 -3.80 6.71
C SER A 2 15.02 -3.35 6.05
N LEU A 3 14.35 -4.28 5.36
CA LEU A 3 12.97 -4.14 4.89
C LEU A 3 12.04 -4.35 6.09
N GLY A 4 11.44 -3.26 6.57
CA GLY A 4 10.35 -3.27 7.54
C GLY A 4 9.01 -3.26 6.81
N VAL A 5 8.65 -4.37 6.18
CA VAL A 5 7.27 -4.65 5.75
C VAL A 5 7.04 -6.15 5.96
N GLY A 6 6.07 -6.51 6.81
CA GLY A 6 5.67 -7.90 7.01
C GLY A 6 6.24 -8.53 8.27
N VAL A 7 5.79 -8.09 9.46
CA VAL A 7 5.99 -8.89 10.70
C VAL A 7 4.66 -9.38 11.27
N GLU A 8 3.53 -8.91 10.74
CA GLU A 8 2.19 -9.24 11.24
C GLU A 8 1.52 -10.39 10.47
N GLY A 9 1.91 -10.65 9.21
CA GLY A 9 1.45 -11.83 8.45
C GLY A 9 2.13 -13.14 8.87
N HIS A 10 3.41 -13.09 9.23
CA HIS A 10 4.21 -14.30 9.52
C HIS A 10 3.92 -14.91 10.89
N ARG A 11 3.39 -14.15 11.85
CA ARG A 11 3.06 -14.69 13.18
C ARG A 11 1.80 -15.55 13.17
N HIS A 12 0.84 -15.27 12.29
CA HIS A 12 -0.42 -16.02 12.26
C HIS A 12 -0.25 -17.40 11.61
N LEU A 13 0.44 -17.47 10.47
CA LEU A 13 0.69 -18.73 9.75
C LEU A 13 1.41 -19.79 10.59
N VAL A 14 2.42 -19.39 11.37
CA VAL A 14 3.17 -20.33 12.23
C VAL A 14 2.34 -20.80 13.42
N LEU A 15 1.45 -19.95 13.96
CA LEU A 15 0.54 -20.33 15.04
C LEU A 15 -0.56 -21.30 14.56
N GLU A 16 -1.04 -21.13 13.33
CA GLU A 16 -2.11 -21.97 12.77
C GLU A 16 -1.66 -23.40 12.48
N GLN A 17 -0.47 -23.59 11.91
CA GLN A 17 0.11 -24.93 11.74
C GLN A 17 0.35 -25.63 13.09
N ALA A 18 0.75 -24.86 14.12
CA ALA A 18 0.95 -25.38 15.47
C ALA A 18 -0.37 -25.75 16.18
N LEU A 19 -1.51 -25.17 15.75
CA LEU A 19 -2.85 -25.44 16.28
C LEU A 19 -3.64 -26.47 15.44
N GLY A 20 -3.07 -26.98 14.35
CA GLY A 20 -3.72 -27.94 13.45
C GLY A 20 -4.82 -27.34 12.57
N LEU A 21 -4.81 -26.02 12.36
CA LEU A 21 -5.77 -25.33 11.50
C LEU A 21 -5.42 -25.58 10.03
N THR A 22 -6.45 -25.78 9.21
CA THR A 22 -6.28 -25.88 7.76
C THR A 22 -6.26 -24.50 7.11
N LEU A 23 -5.80 -24.41 5.86
CA LEU A 23 -5.91 -23.19 5.05
C LEU A 23 -7.36 -22.68 4.97
N GLU A 24 -8.35 -23.58 4.89
CA GLU A 24 -9.77 -23.20 4.89
C GLU A 24 -10.20 -22.59 6.23
N ASP A 25 -9.67 -23.08 7.35
CA ASP A 25 -9.94 -22.50 8.67
C ASP A 25 -9.31 -21.11 8.79
N GLN A 26 -8.08 -20.92 8.32
CA GLN A 26 -7.40 -19.62 8.26
C GLN A 26 -8.22 -18.61 7.43
N LEU A 27 -8.61 -18.99 6.22
CA LEU A 27 -9.42 -18.13 5.34
C LEU A 27 -10.79 -17.84 5.99
N THR A 28 -11.39 -18.79 6.69
CA THR A 28 -12.66 -18.60 7.40
C THR A 28 -12.52 -17.60 8.54
N ILE A 29 -11.48 -17.73 9.37
CA ILE A 29 -11.18 -16.77 10.44
C ILE A 29 -10.98 -15.37 9.85
N TYR A 30 -10.17 -15.25 8.79
CA TYR A 30 -9.95 -13.99 8.09
C TYR A 30 -11.26 -13.37 7.59
N ARG A 31 -12.12 -14.16 6.94
CA ARG A 31 -13.39 -13.71 6.38
C ARG A 31 -14.38 -13.22 7.44
N VAL A 32 -14.46 -13.88 8.59
CA VAL A 32 -15.47 -13.65 9.63
C VAL A 32 -15.01 -12.65 10.68
N GLN A 33 -13.78 -12.76 11.19
CA GLN A 33 -13.32 -11.96 12.33
C GLN A 33 -12.85 -10.57 11.93
N PHE A 34 -12.45 -10.37 10.67
CA PHE A 34 -11.81 -9.12 10.23
C PHE A 34 -12.54 -8.41 9.07
N PRO A 35 -13.88 -8.23 9.11
CA PRO A 35 -14.63 -7.68 7.98
C PRO A 35 -14.22 -6.26 7.58
N VAL A 36 -13.87 -5.41 8.54
CA VAL A 36 -13.43 -4.03 8.28
C VAL A 36 -12.02 -3.98 7.68
N MET A 37 -11.10 -4.79 8.22
CA MET A 37 -9.73 -4.85 7.72
C MET A 37 -9.71 -5.40 6.28
N ARG A 38 -10.55 -6.40 6.00
CA ARG A 38 -10.78 -6.91 4.64
C ARG A 38 -11.23 -5.83 3.67
N GLN A 39 -12.14 -4.95 4.10
CA GLN A 39 -12.56 -3.84 3.27
C GLN A 39 -11.40 -2.88 2.98
N TYR A 40 -10.59 -2.55 4.00
CA TYR A 40 -9.42 -1.69 3.79
C TYR A 40 -8.39 -2.32 2.85
N ASP A 41 -8.11 -3.61 2.99
CA ASP A 41 -7.19 -4.32 2.11
C ASP A 41 -7.72 -4.35 0.66
N ALA A 42 -9.01 -4.64 0.48
CA ALA A 42 -9.66 -4.68 -0.83
C ALA A 42 -9.74 -3.31 -1.56
N GLU A 43 -9.54 -2.22 -0.82
CA GLU A 43 -9.58 -0.85 -1.33
C GLU A 43 -8.21 -0.13 -1.24
N THR A 44 -7.17 -0.82 -0.78
CA THR A 44 -5.80 -0.30 -0.76
C THR A 44 -5.08 -0.66 -2.06
N PHE A 45 -4.47 0.34 -2.68
CA PHE A 45 -3.77 0.19 -3.95
C PHE A 45 -2.27 0.38 -3.76
N TYR A 46 -1.51 -0.44 -4.48
CA TYR A 46 -0.06 -0.50 -4.44
C TYR A 46 0.53 -0.22 -5.82
N ASP A 47 1.75 0.30 -5.81
CA ASP A 47 2.58 0.45 -7.00
C ASP A 47 3.40 -0.82 -7.26
N GLN A 48 4.06 -0.88 -8.42
CA GLN A 48 4.90 -2.01 -8.81
C GLN A 48 6.09 -2.30 -7.88
N THR A 49 6.41 -1.41 -6.93
CA THR A 49 7.46 -1.60 -5.93
C THR A 49 6.92 -2.03 -4.57
N GLY A 50 5.60 -2.24 -4.46
CA GLY A 50 4.92 -2.63 -3.22
C GLY A 50 4.63 -1.45 -2.27
N ARG A 51 4.71 -0.20 -2.73
CA ARG A 51 4.33 0.97 -1.92
C ARG A 51 2.83 1.21 -2.02
N ILE A 52 2.22 1.59 -0.90
CA ILE A 52 0.84 2.06 -0.88
C ILE A 52 0.74 3.40 -1.62
N VAL A 53 -0.02 3.40 -2.72
CA VAL A 53 -0.36 4.59 -3.52
C VAL A 53 -1.61 5.24 -2.96
N PHE A 54 -2.57 4.44 -2.47
CA PHE A 54 -3.80 4.93 -1.88
C PHE A 54 -4.36 3.91 -0.87
N THR A 55 -4.92 4.39 0.24
CA THR A 55 -5.68 3.57 1.18
C THR A 55 -6.83 4.37 1.81
N PRO A 56 -8.03 3.77 2.00
CA PRO A 56 -9.11 4.39 2.78
C PRO A 56 -8.92 4.23 4.30
N SER A 57 -7.92 3.45 4.74
CA SER A 57 -7.72 3.11 6.15
C SER A 57 -7.53 4.36 7.01
N LYS A 58 -8.35 4.47 8.06
CA LYS A 58 -8.25 5.56 9.05
C LYS A 58 -7.00 5.45 9.95
N GLY A 59 -6.34 4.29 9.97
CA GLY A 59 -5.10 4.08 10.72
C GLY A 59 -3.84 4.53 9.96
N LEU A 60 -3.95 4.81 8.66
CA LEU A 60 -2.82 5.14 7.78
C LEU A 60 -3.01 6.51 7.11
N VAL A 61 -3.55 7.48 7.86
CA VAL A 61 -3.75 8.85 7.36
C VAL A 61 -2.41 9.44 6.92
N GLY A 62 -2.37 10.00 5.71
CA GLY A 62 -1.17 10.60 5.13
C GLY A 62 -0.30 9.64 4.31
N VAL A 63 -0.57 8.34 4.35
CA VAL A 63 0.10 7.34 3.50
C VAL A 63 -0.50 7.38 2.09
N GLY A 64 0.37 7.50 1.08
CA GLY A 64 -0.04 7.57 -0.32
C GLY A 64 -0.57 8.95 -0.75
N LEU A 65 -1.39 8.96 -1.79
CA LEU A 65 -2.13 10.11 -2.29
C LEU A 65 -3.47 10.26 -1.55
N PRO A 66 -3.99 11.49 -1.41
CA PRO A 66 -5.37 11.68 -0.97
C PRO A 66 -6.34 11.08 -1.99
N ARG A 67 -7.57 10.78 -1.58
CA ARG A 67 -8.60 10.27 -2.50
C ARG A 67 -8.84 11.23 -3.68
N LYS A 68 -8.96 12.52 -3.37
CA LYS A 68 -9.22 13.60 -4.33
C LYS A 68 -8.12 14.65 -4.24
N ALA A 69 -7.77 15.25 -5.38
CA ALA A 69 -6.86 16.39 -5.41
C ALA A 69 -7.34 17.53 -4.51
N SER A 70 -6.41 18.13 -3.78
CA SER A 70 -6.69 19.24 -2.88
C SER A 70 -5.68 20.36 -3.08
N LYS A 71 -6.15 21.56 -3.42
CA LYS A 71 -5.27 22.75 -3.51
C LYS A 71 -4.65 23.13 -2.18
N LYS A 72 -5.22 22.67 -1.06
CA LYS A 72 -4.66 22.89 0.27
C LYS A 72 -3.30 22.20 0.44
N GLU A 73 -3.12 21.01 -0.15
CA GLU A 73 -1.84 20.31 -0.12
C GLU A 73 -0.73 21.13 -0.78
N LEU A 74 -1.02 21.79 -1.92
CA LEU A 74 -0.08 22.70 -2.58
C LEU A 74 0.36 23.84 -1.66
N THR A 75 -0.58 24.46 -0.94
CA THR A 75 -0.24 25.53 0.01
C THR A 75 0.53 25.05 1.23
N GLU A 76 0.47 23.75 1.54
CA GLU A 76 1.20 23.10 2.64
C GLU A 76 2.55 22.53 2.18
N GLY A 77 3.00 22.85 0.95
CA GLY A 77 4.29 22.43 0.42
C GLY A 77 4.31 21.01 -0.13
N VAL A 78 3.14 20.43 -0.42
CA VAL A 78 3.02 19.13 -1.10
C VAL A 78 2.67 19.37 -2.57
N SER A 79 3.51 18.89 -3.48
CA SER A 79 3.28 18.98 -4.92
C SER A 79 3.42 17.62 -5.58
N TYR A 80 2.79 17.49 -6.75
CA TYR A 80 2.85 16.27 -7.53
C TYR A 80 3.35 16.56 -8.95
N TYR A 81 4.11 15.59 -9.47
CA TYR A 81 4.54 15.54 -10.85
C TYR A 81 4.10 14.20 -11.47
N ILE A 82 3.53 14.25 -12.67
CA ILE A 82 3.19 13.05 -13.45
C ILE A 82 4.13 12.98 -14.63
N ASP A 83 4.77 11.82 -14.81
CA ASP A 83 5.53 11.48 -16.00
C ASP A 83 4.92 10.24 -16.66
N ALA A 84 3.96 10.46 -17.57
CA ALA A 84 3.36 9.42 -18.37
C ALA A 84 3.34 9.83 -19.85
N PRO A 85 3.34 8.88 -20.80
CA PRO A 85 3.30 9.21 -22.23
C PRO A 85 2.09 10.07 -22.64
N ALA A 86 0.94 9.86 -22.00
CA ALA A 86 -0.28 10.63 -22.27
C ALA A 86 -0.40 11.95 -21.48
N ARG A 87 0.37 12.12 -20.39
CA ARG A 87 0.21 13.24 -19.46
C ARG A 87 1.52 13.55 -18.76
N LYS A 88 2.02 14.78 -18.94
CA LYS A 88 3.15 15.31 -18.20
C LYS A 88 2.81 16.68 -17.61
N GLU A 89 2.74 16.75 -16.29
CA GLU A 89 2.33 17.95 -15.55
C GLU A 89 3.06 18.00 -14.22
N ASP A 90 3.56 19.19 -13.85
CA ASP A 90 4.37 19.44 -12.65
C ASP A 90 3.73 20.54 -11.78
N GLY A 91 3.99 20.51 -10.48
CA GLY A 91 3.51 21.48 -9.51
C GLY A 91 1.99 21.44 -9.30
N ILE A 92 1.35 20.30 -9.58
CA ILE A 92 -0.11 20.16 -9.53
C ILE A 92 -0.58 19.56 -8.20
N ALA A 93 -1.85 19.80 -7.87
CA ALA A 93 -2.56 19.00 -6.87
C ALA A 93 -3.04 17.72 -7.55
N LEU A 94 -2.92 16.58 -6.86
CA LEU A 94 -3.29 15.29 -7.44
C LEU A 94 -3.88 14.37 -6.38
N GLY A 95 -4.93 13.63 -6.74
CA GLY A 95 -5.51 12.58 -5.93
C GLY A 95 -5.48 11.23 -6.63
N TRP A 96 -5.77 10.19 -5.86
CA TRP A 96 -5.90 8.82 -6.35
C TRP A 96 -6.88 8.71 -7.52
N GLU A 97 -8.05 9.35 -7.43
CA GLU A 97 -9.07 9.30 -8.48
C GLU A 97 -8.58 9.79 -9.85
N ASP A 98 -7.56 10.67 -9.88
CA ASP A 98 -6.97 11.24 -11.09
C ASP A 98 -5.99 10.30 -11.80
N ILE A 99 -5.42 9.33 -11.08
CA ILE A 99 -4.33 8.45 -11.57
C ILE A 99 -4.65 6.96 -11.53
N GLN A 100 -5.74 6.56 -10.89
CA GLN A 100 -6.09 5.14 -10.67
C GLN A 100 -6.15 4.27 -11.93
N HIS A 101 -6.33 4.90 -13.10
CA HIS A 101 -6.43 4.22 -14.39
C HIS A 101 -5.12 4.24 -15.20
N MET A 102 -4.05 4.84 -14.68
CA MET A 102 -2.75 4.86 -15.35
C MET A 102 -2.24 3.43 -15.55
N GLN A 103 -1.83 3.13 -16.78
CA GLN A 103 -1.27 1.83 -17.17
C GLN A 103 0.25 1.85 -17.28
N GLU A 104 0.84 3.04 -17.41
CA GLU A 104 2.27 3.25 -17.59
C GLU A 104 2.67 4.62 -17.04
N GLY A 105 3.98 4.82 -16.83
CA GLY A 105 4.53 6.05 -16.28
C GLY A 105 4.65 6.03 -14.76
N SER A 106 4.96 7.20 -14.21
CA SER A 106 5.22 7.37 -12.77
C SER A 106 4.63 8.67 -12.25
N VAL A 107 4.25 8.64 -10.97
CA VAL A 107 3.76 9.80 -10.23
C VAL A 107 4.73 10.07 -9.10
N TYR A 108 5.13 11.32 -8.95
CA TYR A 108 6.06 11.77 -7.94
C TYR A 108 5.31 12.66 -6.97
N LYS A 109 5.45 12.39 -5.67
CA LYS A 109 4.91 13.22 -4.58
C LYS A 109 6.08 13.84 -3.85
N THR A 110 6.17 15.16 -3.89
CA THR A 110 7.16 15.94 -3.15
C THR A 110 6.50 16.58 -1.94
N TYR A 111 7.14 16.52 -0.77
CA TYR A 111 6.64 17.10 0.48
C TYR A 111 7.78 17.44 1.45
N LEU A 112 7.48 18.30 2.42
CA LEU A 112 8.38 18.61 3.54
C LEU A 112 8.22 17.57 4.66
N ASP A 113 9.31 16.92 5.02
CA ASP A 113 9.40 15.97 6.12
C ASP A 113 10.16 16.60 7.30
N ASP A 114 9.42 16.92 8.37
CA ASP A 114 9.94 17.48 9.62
C ASP A 114 10.01 16.44 10.75
N THR A 115 9.99 15.14 10.40
CA THR A 115 10.05 14.06 11.40
C THR A 115 11.48 13.76 11.86
N LEU A 116 12.50 14.31 11.19
CA LEU A 116 13.91 14.09 11.50
C LEU A 116 14.54 15.29 12.23
N PRO A 117 15.52 15.05 13.12
CA PRO A 117 16.35 16.12 13.67
C PRO A 117 17.11 16.85 12.55
N GLY A 118 17.10 18.19 12.59
CA GLY A 118 17.71 19.03 11.55
C GLY A 118 16.73 19.97 10.85
N GLY A 119 15.44 19.85 11.17
CA GLY A 119 14.36 20.66 10.61
C GLY A 119 13.76 20.06 9.34
N PRO A 120 12.82 20.76 8.69
CA PRO A 120 12.10 20.24 7.53
C PRO A 120 13.04 19.96 6.35
N VAL A 121 12.98 18.75 5.81
CA VAL A 121 13.73 18.33 4.62
C VAL A 121 12.76 17.97 3.52
N GLU A 122 12.98 18.46 2.30
CA GLU A 122 12.18 18.08 1.14
C GLU A 122 12.46 16.62 0.75
N ARG A 123 11.40 15.85 0.52
CA ARG A 123 11.46 14.46 0.07
C ARG A 123 10.54 14.25 -1.11
N THR A 124 10.95 13.36 -2.00
CA THR A 124 10.16 12.93 -3.16
C THR A 124 9.98 11.42 -3.15
N VAL A 125 8.74 10.96 -3.32
CA VAL A 125 8.37 9.56 -3.44
C VAL A 125 7.87 9.30 -4.85
N GLU A 126 8.38 8.25 -5.49
CA GLU A 126 7.94 7.76 -6.81
C GLU A 126 6.95 6.61 -6.64
N TYR A 127 5.85 6.66 -7.41
CA TYR A 127 4.84 5.62 -7.54
C TYR A 127 4.77 5.15 -9.00
N LYS A 128 4.99 3.85 -9.24
CA LYS A 128 5.01 3.27 -10.59
C LYS A 128 3.69 2.60 -10.98
N ALA A 129 3.10 3.07 -12.06
CA ALA A 129 1.93 2.43 -12.69
C ALA A 129 2.33 1.15 -13.46
N PRO A 130 1.40 0.19 -13.69
CA PRO A 130 0.01 0.20 -13.25
C PRO A 130 -0.12 -0.05 -11.75
N PHE A 131 -1.21 0.44 -11.17
CA PHE A 131 -1.50 0.24 -9.75
C PHE A 131 -2.39 -1.00 -9.55
N PHE A 132 -2.12 -1.77 -8.50
CA PHE A 132 -2.83 -3.02 -8.25
C PHE A 132 -3.37 -3.10 -6.82
N ARG A 133 -4.33 -4.00 -6.62
CA ARG A 133 -4.84 -4.37 -5.29
C ARG A 133 -4.24 -5.72 -4.91
N PRO A 134 -3.84 -5.94 -3.65
CA PRO A 134 -3.40 -7.24 -3.21
C PRO A 134 -4.61 -8.19 -3.15
N ASP A 135 -4.43 -9.43 -3.56
CA ASP A 135 -5.34 -10.51 -3.23
C ASP A 135 -4.78 -11.23 -2.01
N ARG A 136 -5.24 -10.80 -0.83
CA ARG A 136 -4.71 -11.33 0.43
C ARG A 136 -5.04 -12.81 0.64
N GLU A 137 -6.14 -13.30 0.08
CA GLU A 137 -6.44 -14.74 0.16
C GLU A 137 -5.45 -15.53 -0.70
N GLU A 138 -5.10 -15.02 -1.89
CA GLU A 138 -4.04 -15.61 -2.71
C GLU A 138 -2.67 -15.52 -2.01
N ASP A 139 -2.36 -14.41 -1.35
CA ASP A 139 -1.13 -14.28 -0.56
C ASP A 139 -1.06 -15.37 0.53
N TYR A 140 -2.19 -15.67 1.20
CA TYR A 140 -2.26 -16.77 2.16
C TYR A 140 -2.08 -18.14 1.50
N ARG A 141 -2.65 -18.38 0.31
CA ARG A 141 -2.45 -19.64 -0.44
C ARG A 141 -0.99 -19.86 -0.81
N VAL A 142 -0.36 -18.85 -1.41
CA VAL A 142 1.06 -18.90 -1.81
C VAL A 142 1.95 -19.13 -0.58
N ALA A 143 1.70 -18.39 0.51
CA ALA A 143 2.44 -18.61 1.76
C ALA A 143 2.23 -20.03 2.30
N TRP A 144 1.00 -20.54 2.30
CA TRP A 144 0.69 -21.88 2.76
C TRP A 144 1.38 -22.96 1.92
N GLU A 145 1.47 -22.81 0.59
CA GLU A 145 2.21 -23.75 -0.26
C GLU A 145 3.71 -23.76 0.05
N VAL A 146 4.31 -22.59 0.27
CA VAL A 146 5.74 -22.45 0.56
C VAL A 146 6.09 -23.02 1.94
N TYR A 147 5.25 -22.80 2.95
CA TYR A 147 5.54 -23.16 4.34
C TYR A 147 4.86 -24.46 4.79
N GLY A 148 3.83 -24.94 4.09
CA GLY A 148 3.14 -26.20 4.40
C GLY A 148 3.87 -27.46 3.93
N ASN A 149 4.82 -27.29 3.01
CA ASN A 149 5.62 -28.40 2.44
C ASN A 149 7.04 -28.53 3.04
N GLN A 150 7.34 -27.86 4.15
CA GLN A 150 8.60 -28.12 4.86
C GLN A 150 8.47 -29.40 5.70
N PRO A 151 9.23 -30.47 5.40
CA PRO A 151 9.27 -31.62 6.29
C PRO A 151 9.91 -31.21 7.63
N ASN A 152 9.26 -31.61 8.73
CA ASN A 152 9.80 -31.53 10.09
C ASN A 152 11.16 -32.24 10.22
#